data_AF-A0A3D0X2F3-F1
#
_entry.id   AF-A0A3D0X2F3-F1
#
_cell.length_a   1.000
_cell.length_b   1.000
_cell.length_c   1.000
_cell.angle_alpha   90.00
_cell.angle_beta   90.00
_cell.angle_gamma   90.00
#
_symmetry.space_group_name_H-M   'P 1'
#
loop_
_entity.id
_entity.type
_entity.pdbx_description
1 polymer ?
#
loop_
_entity_poly.entity_id
_entity_poly.type
_entity_poly.pdbx_seq_one_letter_code
_entity_poly.pdbx_strand_id
1 'polypeptide(L)'
;MIKQNGDVTNRLASAIDEIVSSTQTVYEAVEQVAKSASVLAKAGQESVEQAKLLQAKNADTIKVIDFITNIAGQTNLLGLNAAIEAARAGEQGRGFAVVAEEVRKLAEQSREATEKIQATLNEMNKAVDDIAKTIETTGAISEQQAASTQEITANLSRVTKAAEDLKQYVERL
;
A
#
# COMPACT_ATOMS: atom_id res chain seq x y z
N MET A 1 25.68 32.12 53.20
CA MET A 1 26.45 31.20 52.33
C MET A 1 26.00 29.74 52.50
N ILE A 2 26.02 29.13 53.70
CA ILE A 2 25.63 27.71 53.89
C ILE A 2 24.18 27.40 53.47
N LYS A 3 23.18 28.22 53.84
CA LYS A 3 21.77 28.05 53.40
C LYS A 3 21.57 28.17 51.89
N GLN A 4 22.42 28.95 51.20
CA GLN A 4 22.32 29.19 49.77
C GLN A 4 22.91 28.02 48.97
N ASN A 5 23.94 27.36 49.50
CA ASN A 5 24.49 26.12 48.92
C ASN A 5 23.52 24.93 49.03
N GLY A 6 22.83 24.78 50.16
CA GLY A 6 21.83 23.71 50.33
C GLY A 6 20.59 23.84 49.43
N ASP A 7 20.21 25.07 49.08
CA ASP A 7 19.13 25.32 48.11
C ASP A 7 19.58 24.97 46.68
N VAL A 8 20.82 25.29 46.32
CA VAL A 8 21.40 24.94 45.00
C VAL A 8 21.54 23.44 44.82
N THR A 9 22.02 22.69 45.83
CA THR A 9 22.16 21.22 45.75
C THR A 9 20.80 20.53 45.63
N ASN A 10 19.79 20.96 46.39
CA ASN A 10 18.43 20.42 46.27
C ASN A 10 17.80 20.68 44.89
N ARG A 11 17.97 21.89 44.35
CA ARG A 11 17.47 22.21 43.00
C ARG A 11 18.19 21.40 41.92
N LEU A 12 19.49 21.17 42.08
CA LEU A 12 20.27 20.34 41.15
C LEU A 12 19.86 18.86 41.22
N ALA A 13 19.65 18.31 42.42
CA ALA A 13 19.15 16.95 42.59
C ALA A 13 17.75 16.76 41.95
N SER A 14 16.84 17.72 42.16
CA SER A 14 15.51 17.70 41.53
C SER A 14 15.59 17.75 40.01
N ALA A 15 16.47 18.59 39.45
CA ALA A 15 16.67 18.67 38.00
C ALA A 15 17.25 17.37 37.42
N ILE A 16 18.13 16.68 38.16
CA ILE A 16 18.67 15.38 37.76
C ILE A 16 17.56 14.31 37.76
N ASP A 17 16.72 14.27 38.80
CA ASP A 17 15.58 13.34 38.85
C ASP A 17 14.57 13.61 37.71
N GLU A 18 14.34 14.88 37.37
CA GLU A 18 13.55 15.25 36.18
C GLU A 18 14.19 14.77 34.87
N ILE A 19 15.51 14.90 34.71
CA ILE A 19 16.24 14.39 33.54
C ILE A 19 16.08 12.87 33.44
N VAL A 20 16.29 12.13 34.54
CA VAL A 20 16.15 10.67 34.55
C VAL A 20 14.73 10.26 34.16
N SER A 21 13.71 10.88 34.76
CA SER A 21 12.30 10.64 34.43
C SER A 21 11.97 10.95 32.96
N SER A 22 12.48 12.08 32.45
CA SER A 22 12.32 12.47 31.05
C SER A 22 13.00 11.48 30.11
N THR A 23 14.23 11.05 30.40
CA THR A 23 14.94 10.05 29.59
C THR A 23 14.20 8.71 29.54
N GLN A 24 13.59 8.29 30.65
CA GLN A 24 12.77 7.08 30.70
C GLN A 24 11.53 7.22 29.80
N THR A 25 10.86 8.37 29.84
CA THR A 25 9.71 8.65 28.98
C THR A 25 10.11 8.63 27.49
N VAL A 26 11.26 9.21 27.14
CA VAL A 26 11.78 9.17 25.76
C VAL A 26 12.18 7.74 25.36
N TYR A 27 12.72 6.94 26.28
CA TYR A 27 13.07 5.54 26.01
C TYR A 27 11.84 4.73 25.59
N GLU A 28 10.74 4.85 26.33
CA GLU A 28 9.47 4.17 26.02
C GLU A 28 8.91 4.62 24.65
N ALA A 29 8.97 5.93 24.36
CA ALA A 29 8.55 6.45 23.07
C ALA A 29 9.40 5.89 21.90
N VAL A 30 10.72 5.81 22.08
CA VAL A 30 11.64 5.25 21.07
C VAL A 30 11.41 3.77 20.85
N GLU A 31 11.17 3.00 21.91
CA GLU A 31 10.82 1.58 21.81
C GLU A 31 9.51 1.38 21.04
N GLN A 32 8.51 2.23 21.29
CA GLN A 32 7.25 2.20 20.54
C GLN A 32 7.44 2.54 19.06
N VAL A 33 8.31 3.50 18.73
CA VAL A 33 8.68 3.87 17.36
C VAL A 33 9.39 2.72 16.65
N ALA A 34 10.32 2.03 17.34
CA ALA A 34 11.02 0.87 16.80
C ALA A 34 10.07 -0.30 16.51
N LYS A 35 9.14 -0.59 17.44
CA LYS A 35 8.09 -1.60 17.25
C LYS A 35 7.20 -1.25 16.06
N SER A 36 6.83 0.03 15.93
CA SER A 36 5.99 0.50 14.82
C SER A 36 6.69 0.35 13.47
N ALA A 37 7.99 0.63 13.39
CA ALA A 37 8.79 0.41 12.18
C ALA A 37 8.82 -1.08 11.78
N SER A 38 8.97 -1.99 12.75
CA SER A 38 8.93 -3.44 12.49
C SER A 38 7.56 -3.91 11.96
N VAL A 39 6.47 -3.43 12.58
CA VAL A 39 5.10 -3.72 12.10
C VAL A 39 4.89 -3.17 10.70
N LEU A 40 5.36 -1.96 10.42
CA LEU A 40 5.24 -1.33 9.11
C LEU A 40 6.01 -2.10 8.02
N ALA A 41 7.22 -2.56 8.32
CA ALA A 41 8.01 -3.39 7.41
C ALA A 41 7.27 -4.71 7.08
N LYS A 42 6.68 -5.36 8.10
CA LYS A 42 5.89 -6.58 7.91
C LYS A 42 4.64 -6.32 7.06
N ALA A 43 3.89 -5.26 7.37
CA ALA A 43 2.70 -4.87 6.61
C ALA A 43 3.05 -4.53 5.15
N GLY A 44 4.21 -3.92 4.93
CA GLY A 44 4.77 -3.70 3.59
C GLY A 44 4.98 -5.02 2.85
N GLN A 45 5.67 -5.99 3.44
CA GLN A 45 5.88 -7.31 2.83
C GLN A 45 4.56 -8.02 2.48
N GLU A 46 3.58 -8.01 3.39
CA GLU A 46 2.25 -8.58 3.15
C GLU A 46 1.55 -7.87 1.98
N SER A 47 1.70 -6.55 1.88
CA SER A 47 1.13 -5.75 0.79
C SER A 47 1.79 -6.06 -0.57
N VAL A 48 3.10 -6.36 -0.60
CA VAL A 48 3.78 -6.82 -1.83
C VAL A 48 3.19 -8.13 -2.34
N GLU A 49 2.96 -9.09 -1.44
CA GLU A 49 2.38 -10.38 -1.83
C GLU A 49 0.93 -10.23 -2.30
N GLN A 50 0.14 -9.37 -1.67
CA GLN A 50 -1.22 -9.05 -2.14
C GLN A 50 -1.20 -8.36 -3.51
N ALA A 51 -0.28 -7.43 -3.75
CA ALA A 51 -0.11 -6.76 -5.03
C ALA A 51 0.22 -7.76 -6.15
N LYS A 52 1.15 -8.70 -5.91
CA LYS A 52 1.47 -9.78 -6.86
C LYS A 52 0.27 -10.67 -7.16
N LEU A 53 -0.48 -11.06 -6.13
CA LEU A 53 -1.67 -11.87 -6.30
C LEU A 53 -2.71 -11.15 -7.16
N LEU A 54 -2.94 -9.86 -6.91
CA LEU A 54 -3.87 -9.05 -7.68
C LEU A 54 -3.41 -8.91 -9.14
N GLN A 55 -2.11 -8.72 -9.38
CA GLN A 55 -1.56 -8.69 -10.74
C GLN A 55 -1.79 -10.00 -11.50
N ALA A 56 -1.60 -11.15 -10.85
CA ALA A 56 -1.89 -12.45 -11.43
C ALA A 56 -3.38 -12.63 -11.76
N LYS A 57 -4.28 -12.21 -10.85
CA LYS A 57 -5.73 -12.26 -11.06
C LYS A 57 -6.18 -11.33 -12.19
N ASN A 58 -5.59 -10.14 -12.31
CA ASN A 58 -5.84 -9.24 -13.43
C ASN A 58 -5.41 -9.87 -14.75
N ALA A 59 -4.22 -10.49 -14.79
CA ALA A 59 -3.73 -11.17 -15.99
C ALA A 59 -4.65 -12.32 -16.42
N ASP A 60 -5.20 -13.10 -15.48
CA ASP A 60 -6.18 -14.13 -15.81
C ASP A 60 -7.51 -13.54 -16.29
N THR A 61 -7.95 -12.43 -15.69
CA THR A 61 -9.17 -11.73 -16.14
C THR A 61 -9.02 -11.19 -17.55
N ILE A 62 -7.85 -10.62 -17.90
CA ILE A 62 -7.55 -10.15 -19.27
C ILE A 62 -7.72 -11.30 -20.28
N LYS A 63 -7.22 -12.50 -19.99
CA LYS A 63 -7.41 -13.67 -20.89
C LYS A 63 -8.88 -14.01 -21.10
N VAL A 64 -9.71 -13.89 -20.05
CA VAL A 64 -11.15 -14.11 -20.16
C VAL A 64 -11.81 -13.03 -21.01
N ILE A 65 -11.40 -11.77 -20.85
CA ILE A 65 -11.89 -10.65 -21.67
C ILE A 65 -11.51 -10.84 -23.13
N ASP A 66 -10.25 -11.20 -23.43
CA ASP A 66 -9.80 -11.51 -24.80
C ASP A 66 -10.63 -12.64 -25.42
N PHE A 67 -10.96 -13.67 -24.65
CA PHE A 67 -11.82 -14.76 -25.10
C PHE A 67 -13.25 -14.27 -25.44
N ILE A 68 -13.84 -13.41 -24.60
CA ILE A 68 -15.17 -12.83 -24.85
C ILE A 68 -15.13 -11.91 -26.08
N THR A 69 -14.08 -11.09 -26.25
CA THR A 69 -13.90 -10.25 -27.44
C THR A 69 -13.83 -11.09 -28.71
N ASN A 70 -13.14 -12.23 -28.67
CA ASN A 70 -13.11 -13.19 -29.79
C ASN A 70 -14.50 -13.79 -30.08
N ILE A 71 -15.25 -14.19 -29.06
CA ILE A 71 -16.63 -14.68 -29.21
C ILE A 71 -17.52 -13.60 -29.83
N ALA A 72 -17.42 -12.35 -29.37
CA ALA A 72 -18.16 -11.23 -29.92
C ALA A 72 -17.84 -11.03 -31.41
N GLY A 73 -16.55 -11.07 -31.78
CA GLY A 73 -16.13 -11.01 -33.18
C GLY A 73 -16.70 -12.14 -34.04
N GLN A 74 -16.63 -13.39 -33.56
CA GLN A 74 -17.22 -14.54 -34.25
C GLN A 74 -18.75 -14.45 -34.37
N THR A 75 -19.42 -13.98 -33.33
CA THR A 75 -20.88 -13.80 -33.30
C THR A 75 -21.32 -12.71 -34.29
N ASN A 76 -20.57 -11.61 -34.37
CA ASN A 76 -20.81 -10.55 -35.35
C ASN A 76 -20.65 -11.08 -36.79
N LEU A 77 -19.62 -11.90 -37.05
CA LEU A 77 -19.42 -12.54 -38.36
C LEU A 77 -20.55 -13.53 -38.69
N LEU A 78 -21.01 -14.31 -37.72
CA LEU A 78 -22.15 -15.22 -37.87
C LEU A 78 -23.43 -14.45 -38.20
N GLY A 79 -23.69 -13.35 -37.48
CA GLY A 79 -24.82 -12.46 -37.75
C GLY A 79 -24.74 -11.81 -39.13
N LEU A 80 -23.55 -11.41 -39.58
CA LEU A 80 -23.34 -10.90 -40.94
C LEU A 80 -23.68 -11.95 -42.00
N ASN A 81 -23.19 -13.19 -41.85
CA ASN A 81 -23.51 -14.27 -42.78
C ASN A 81 -25.03 -14.56 -42.81
N ALA A 82 -25.69 -14.55 -41.65
CA ALA A 82 -27.14 -14.71 -41.56
C ALA A 82 -27.90 -13.56 -42.25
N ALA A 83 -27.44 -12.32 -42.10
CA ALA A 83 -28.04 -11.16 -42.78
C ALA A 83 -27.90 -11.25 -44.30
N ILE A 84 -26.76 -11.72 -44.81
CA ILE A 84 -26.53 -11.95 -46.24
C ILE A 84 -27.48 -13.03 -46.78
N GLU A 85 -27.61 -14.15 -46.08
CA GLU A 85 -28.49 -15.25 -46.53
C GLU A 85 -29.98 -14.85 -46.44
N ALA A 86 -30.36 -14.07 -45.42
CA ALA A 86 -31.70 -13.50 -45.30
C ALA A 86 -32.03 -12.55 -46.46
N ALA A 87 -31.07 -11.70 -46.88
CA ALA A 87 -31.24 -10.85 -48.06
C ALA A 87 -31.38 -11.68 -49.34
N ARG A 88 -30.65 -12.79 -49.45
CA ARG A 88 -30.70 -13.72 -50.59
C ARG A 88 -32.05 -14.45 -50.70
N ALA A 89 -32.68 -14.76 -49.57
CA ALA A 89 -34.02 -15.35 -49.52
C ALA A 89 -35.16 -14.36 -49.85
N GLY A 90 -34.86 -13.07 -50.03
CA GLY A 90 -35.84 -12.05 -50.40
C GLY A 90 -36.93 -11.85 -49.34
N GLU A 91 -38.19 -11.82 -49.75
CA GLU A 91 -39.33 -11.61 -48.84
C GLU A 91 -39.43 -12.70 -47.74
N GLN A 92 -39.03 -13.94 -48.04
CA GLN A 92 -39.06 -15.04 -47.07
C GLN A 92 -38.00 -14.90 -45.97
N GLY A 93 -36.95 -14.11 -46.21
CA GLY A 93 -35.86 -13.87 -45.26
C GLY A 93 -36.07 -12.66 -44.35
N ARG A 94 -37.12 -11.86 -44.53
CA ARG A 94 -37.31 -10.59 -43.79
C ARG A 94 -37.27 -10.74 -42.27
N GLY A 95 -37.93 -11.76 -41.73
CA GLY A 95 -37.90 -12.02 -40.28
C GLY A 95 -36.51 -12.41 -39.77
N PHE A 96 -35.78 -13.22 -40.55
CA PHE A 96 -34.40 -13.61 -40.23
C PHE A 96 -33.42 -12.43 -40.33
N ALA A 97 -33.65 -11.49 -41.25
CA ALA A 97 -32.82 -10.29 -41.38
C ALA A 97 -32.87 -9.42 -40.11
N VAL A 98 -34.04 -9.27 -39.49
CA VAL A 98 -34.21 -8.52 -38.23
C VAL A 98 -33.45 -9.20 -37.09
N VAL A 99 -33.56 -10.52 -36.97
CA VAL A 99 -32.84 -11.29 -35.94
C VAL A 99 -31.33 -11.20 -36.16
N ALA A 100 -30.86 -11.31 -37.40
CA ALA A 100 -29.45 -11.22 -37.74
C ALA A 100 -28.85 -9.85 -37.37
N GLU A 101 -29.59 -8.76 -37.61
CA GLU A 101 -29.16 -7.41 -37.24
C GLU A 101 -29.09 -7.24 -35.72
N GLU A 102 -30.07 -7.76 -34.96
CA GLU A 102 -30.04 -7.68 -33.50
C GLU A 102 -28.87 -8.50 -32.91
N VAL A 103 -28.55 -9.66 -33.48
CA VAL A 103 -27.37 -10.46 -33.10
C VAL A 103 -26.08 -9.68 -33.34
N ARG A 104 -25.94 -8.99 -34.47
CA ARG A 104 -24.76 -8.14 -34.74
C ARG A 104 -24.64 -7.00 -33.76
N LYS A 105 -25.75 -6.33 -33.46
CA LYS A 105 -25.80 -5.23 -32.49
C LYS A 105 -25.38 -5.69 -31.09
N LEU A 106 -25.88 -6.84 -30.64
CA LEU A 106 -25.48 -7.44 -29.35
C LEU A 106 -23.99 -7.80 -29.33
N ALA A 107 -23.48 -8.35 -30.44
CA ALA A 107 -22.07 -8.68 -30.56
C ALA A 107 -21.18 -7.43 -30.49
N GLU A 108 -21.56 -6.33 -31.16
CA GLU A 108 -20.84 -5.06 -31.09
C GLU A 108 -20.89 -4.47 -29.67
N GLN A 109 -22.05 -4.46 -29.03
CA GLN A 109 -22.18 -4.01 -27.64
C GLN A 109 -21.32 -4.84 -26.68
N SER A 110 -21.24 -6.16 -26.90
CA SER A 110 -20.35 -7.03 -26.12
C SER A 110 -18.88 -6.65 -26.31
N ARG A 111 -18.49 -6.29 -27.54
CA ARG A 111 -17.12 -5.84 -27.84
C ARG A 111 -16.79 -4.53 -27.12
N GLU A 112 -17.64 -3.52 -27.26
CA GLU A 112 -17.48 -2.24 -26.56
C GLU A 112 -17.41 -2.41 -25.03
N ALA A 113 -18.21 -3.32 -24.47
CA ALA A 113 -18.16 -3.64 -23.05
C ALA A 113 -16.82 -4.27 -22.66
N THR A 114 -16.32 -5.23 -23.44
CA THR A 114 -15.00 -5.84 -23.18
C THR A 114 -13.85 -4.84 -23.27
N GLU A 115 -13.90 -3.90 -24.21
CA GLU A 115 -12.88 -2.84 -24.34
C GLU A 115 -12.84 -1.92 -23.11
N LYS A 116 -14.02 -1.55 -22.59
CA LYS A 116 -14.11 -0.78 -21.33
C LYS A 116 -13.56 -1.55 -20.14
N ILE A 117 -13.86 -2.84 -20.04
CA ILE A 117 -13.31 -3.67 -18.95
C ILE A 117 -11.79 -3.78 -19.09
N GLN A 118 -11.26 -3.95 -20.30
CA GLN A 118 -9.82 -4.00 -20.56
C GLN A 118 -9.12 -2.71 -20.14
N ALA A 119 -9.71 -1.54 -20.43
CA ALA A 119 -9.19 -0.26 -19.98
C ALA A 119 -9.11 -0.18 -18.45
N THR A 120 -10.20 -0.56 -17.76
CA THR A 120 -10.22 -0.61 -16.28
C THR A 120 -9.17 -1.56 -15.71
N LEU A 121 -8.97 -2.73 -16.30
CA LEU A 121 -7.94 -3.69 -15.86
C LEU A 121 -6.52 -3.13 -16.04
N ASN A 122 -6.28 -2.37 -17.10
CA ASN A 122 -5.00 -1.68 -17.31
C ASN A 122 -4.76 -0.60 -16.24
N GLU A 123 -5.79 0.18 -15.89
CA GLU A 123 -5.72 1.15 -14.79
C GLU A 123 -5.45 0.46 -13.45
N MET A 124 -6.09 -0.68 -13.18
CA MET A 124 -5.82 -1.48 -11.98
C MET A 124 -4.37 -1.96 -11.94
N ASN A 125 -3.81 -2.43 -13.05
CA ASN A 125 -2.40 -2.83 -13.11
C ASN A 125 -1.45 -1.67 -12.80
N LYS A 126 -1.75 -0.47 -13.29
CA LYS A 126 -0.99 0.73 -12.96
C LYS A 126 -1.07 1.08 -11.47
N ALA A 127 -2.27 1.01 -10.89
CA ALA A 127 -2.46 1.25 -9.46
C ALA A 127 -1.66 0.24 -8.61
N VAL A 128 -1.59 -1.02 -9.03
CA VAL A 128 -0.77 -2.06 -8.37
C VAL A 128 0.72 -1.73 -8.43
N ASP A 129 1.22 -1.24 -9.56
CA ASP A 129 2.62 -0.81 -9.71
C ASP A 129 2.96 0.38 -8.80
N ASP A 130 2.05 1.36 -8.71
CA ASP A 130 2.22 2.51 -7.83
C ASP A 130 2.18 2.13 -6.33
N ILE A 131 1.34 1.15 -5.97
CA ILE A 131 1.34 0.56 -4.63
C ILE A 131 2.69 -0.11 -4.34
N ALA A 132 3.24 -0.87 -5.28
CA ALA A 132 4.54 -1.54 -5.10
C ALA A 132 5.68 -0.54 -4.81
N LYS A 133 5.75 0.57 -5.56
CA LYS A 133 6.73 1.65 -5.31
C LYS A 133 6.55 2.32 -3.94
N THR A 134 5.30 2.52 -3.54
CA THR A 134 4.97 3.11 -2.23
C THR A 134 5.45 2.20 -1.10
N ILE A 135 5.26 0.89 -1.25
CA ILE A 135 5.72 -0.10 -0.28
C ILE A 135 7.25 -0.14 -0.20
N GLU A 136 7.95 -0.09 -1.34
CA GLU A 136 9.42 -0.03 -1.36
C GLU A 136 9.94 1.19 -0.60
N THR A 137 9.36 2.36 -0.87
CA THR A 137 9.69 3.60 -0.17
C THR A 137 9.42 3.49 1.34
N THR A 138 8.28 2.90 1.70
CA THR A 138 7.88 2.67 3.10
C THR A 138 8.84 1.71 3.81
N GLY A 139 9.34 0.68 3.11
CA GLY A 139 10.36 -0.24 3.60
C GLY A 139 11.66 0.50 3.93
N ALA A 140 12.17 1.31 3.00
CA ALA A 140 13.37 2.11 3.21
C ALA A 140 13.25 3.08 4.40
N ILE A 141 12.10 3.76 4.53
CA ILE A 141 11.82 4.64 5.67
C ILE A 141 11.82 3.85 6.99
N SER A 142 11.22 2.66 6.99
CA SER A 142 11.16 1.80 8.19
C SER A 142 12.56 1.34 8.64
N GLU A 143 13.44 1.01 7.70
CA GLU A 143 14.83 0.67 7.98
C GLU A 143 15.62 1.86 8.56
N GLN A 144 15.48 3.04 7.95
CA GLN A 144 16.12 4.26 8.44
C GLN A 144 15.62 4.63 9.85
N GLN A 145 14.31 4.46 10.09
CA GLN A 145 13.70 4.69 11.39
C GLN A 145 14.25 3.73 12.45
N ALA A 146 14.42 2.45 12.12
CA ALA A 146 15.03 1.47 13.02
C ALA A 146 16.47 1.87 13.39
N ALA A 147 17.29 2.26 12.42
CA ALA A 147 18.66 2.72 12.68
C ALA A 147 18.68 3.98 13.59
N SER A 148 17.81 4.94 13.31
CA SER A 148 17.69 6.18 14.10
C SER A 148 17.26 5.89 15.54
N THR A 149 16.32 4.96 15.75
CA THR A 149 15.90 4.57 17.10
C THR A 149 17.03 3.91 17.88
N GLN A 150 17.86 3.06 17.24
CA GLN A 150 19.02 2.47 17.90
C GLN A 150 20.04 3.52 18.35
N GLU A 151 20.29 4.54 17.51
CA GLU A 151 21.18 5.65 17.86
C GLU A 151 20.62 6.46 19.04
N ILE A 152 19.32 6.77 19.02
CA ILE A 152 18.67 7.50 20.12
C ILE A 152 18.76 6.67 21.41
N THR A 153 18.49 5.37 21.38
CA THR A 153 18.61 4.48 22.55
C THR A 153 20.04 4.51 23.12
N ALA A 154 21.07 4.46 22.27
CA ALA A 154 22.46 4.57 22.71
C ALA A 154 22.76 5.93 23.34
N ASN A 155 22.20 7.02 22.80
CA ASN A 155 22.34 8.36 23.35
C ASN A 155 21.64 8.51 24.70
N LEU A 156 20.42 7.99 24.84
CA LEU A 156 19.68 7.99 26.10
C LEU A 156 20.44 7.25 27.20
N SER A 157 21.01 6.07 26.89
CA SER A 157 21.84 5.33 27.84
C SER A 157 23.02 6.16 28.35
N ARG A 158 23.66 6.94 27.47
CA ARG A 158 24.74 7.88 27.86
C ARG A 158 24.23 9.02 28.74
N VAL A 159 23.07 9.58 28.44
CA VAL A 159 22.46 10.67 29.23
C VAL A 159 22.06 10.18 30.62
N THR A 160 21.40 9.02 30.71
CA THR A 160 21.01 8.42 31.99
C THR A 160 22.23 8.17 32.87
N LYS A 161 23.31 7.60 32.31
CA LYS A 161 24.56 7.40 33.04
C LYS A 161 25.18 8.72 33.53
N ALA A 162 25.20 9.76 32.69
CA ALA A 162 25.72 11.07 33.09
C ALA A 162 24.86 11.71 34.20
N ALA A 163 23.54 11.53 34.16
CA ALA A 163 22.63 12.00 35.20
C ALA A 163 22.86 11.26 36.54
N GLU A 164 23.07 9.94 36.50
CA GLU A 164 23.43 9.13 37.68
C GLU A 164 24.77 9.55 38.28
N ASP A 165 25.79 9.76 37.45
CA ASP A 165 27.11 10.24 37.90
C ASP A 165 27.01 11.62 38.57
N LEU A 166 26.21 12.53 37.99
CA LEU A 166 25.93 13.84 38.59
C LEU A 166 25.18 13.73 39.91
N LYS A 167 24.20 12.81 40.02
CA LYS A 167 23.46 12.56 41.27
C LYS A 167 24.41 12.17 42.40
N GLN A 168 25.30 11.21 42.13
CA GLN A 168 26.31 10.77 43.09
C GLN A 168 27.27 11.90 43.50
N TYR A 169 27.62 12.79 42.57
CA TYR A 169 28.46 13.94 42.88
C TYR A 169 27.75 14.94 43.81
N VAL A 170 26.48 15.24 43.55
CA VAL A 170 25.68 16.15 44.38
C VAL A 170 25.43 15.59 45.78
N GLU A 171 25.19 14.28 45.92
CA GLU A 171 25.01 13.62 47.22
C GLU A 171 26.29 13.63 48.09
N ARG A 172 27.46 13.89 47.48
CA ARG A 172 28.76 13.95 48.17
C ARG A 172 29.17 15.38 48.57
N LEU A 173 28.46 16.41 48.11
CA LEU A 173 28.71 17.84 48.42
C LEU A 173 27.99 18.28 49.70
#